data_AF-A0A016SFN1-F1
#
_entry.id   AF-A0A016SFN1-F1
#
_cell.length_a   1.000
_cell.length_b   1.000
_cell.length_c   1.000
_cell.angle_alpha   90.00
_cell.angle_beta   90.00
_cell.angle_gamma   90.00
#
_symmetry.space_group_name_H-M   'P 1'
#
loop_
_entity.id
_entity.type
_entity.pdbx_description
1 polymer ?
#
loop_
_entity_poly.entity_id
_entity_poly.type
_entity_poly.pdbx_seq_one_letter_code
_entity_poly.pdbx_strand_id
1 'polypeptide(L)'
;MCSNSPKFSLSWSVELAHGNGAFLYKADYTLYNFFFKNRNALSNSFIFFFGDHGARFGNEARTDFGYSEQNNPFLYVVTPKRLRNTKIMEQLQQNSKELITHHDLHATLKDILYIQPTSNFTEVEFKIFDKNLRGSSLLRRFQAGKRRNCKTLPIPLQFCICQYKKRNVTDEALKQTLGQFAVKQLALFLEKQNATSRCEEIKLHEVTAKQYLSTEMNNVNNRTNFFEVIFVVAAPAKGMFQIPIRREQGQLDLIGALFTRLDWYGKSGDCMEDDVLRRYCTCRNGTA
;
A
#
# COMPACT_ATOMS: atom_id res chain seq x y z
N MET A 1 33.02 -5.87 -19.21
CA MET A 1 31.91 -5.03 -18.67
C MET A 1 31.78 -3.82 -19.57
N CYS A 2 30.60 -3.54 -20.12
CA CYS A 2 30.38 -2.34 -20.94
C CYS A 2 30.52 -1.09 -20.06
N SER A 3 31.63 -0.38 -20.18
CA SER A 3 31.80 0.99 -19.68
C SER A 3 30.90 1.90 -20.51
N ASN A 4 30.13 2.78 -19.86
CA ASN A 4 29.23 3.79 -20.45
C ASN A 4 27.80 3.38 -20.84
N SER A 5 27.31 2.18 -20.47
CA SER A 5 25.88 1.86 -20.59
C SER A 5 25.14 2.15 -19.28
N PRO A 6 23.95 2.80 -19.31
CA PRO A 6 23.04 2.85 -18.16
C PRO A 6 22.75 1.44 -17.63
N LYS A 7 22.67 1.29 -16.31
CA LYS A 7 22.42 0.01 -15.64
C LYS A 7 21.23 0.15 -14.69
N PHE A 8 20.39 -0.87 -14.65
CA PHE A 8 19.30 -1.00 -13.71
C PHE A 8 19.37 -2.39 -13.07
N SER A 9 19.14 -2.45 -11.76
CA SER A 9 19.06 -3.71 -11.01
C SER A 9 17.92 -3.61 -10.01
N LEU A 10 17.11 -4.66 -9.93
CA LEU A 10 16.09 -4.84 -8.90
C LEU A 10 16.38 -6.17 -8.19
N SER A 11 16.53 -6.10 -6.87
CA SER A 11 16.68 -7.27 -6.01
C SER A 11 15.53 -7.26 -5.01
N TRP A 12 14.84 -8.39 -4.89
CA TRP A 12 13.67 -8.53 -4.02
C TRP A 12 13.88 -9.69 -3.05
N SER A 13 14.02 -9.38 -1.77
CA SER A 13 14.28 -10.36 -0.71
C SER A 13 12.97 -10.73 -0.01
N VAL A 14 12.42 -11.92 -0.28
CA VAL A 14 11.13 -12.36 0.28
C VAL A 14 11.24 -12.94 1.69
N GLU A 15 12.23 -13.80 1.98
CA GLU A 15 12.19 -14.66 3.17
C GLU A 15 12.65 -13.99 4.48
N LEU A 16 13.35 -12.86 4.41
CA LEU A 16 14.12 -12.34 5.55
C LEU A 16 13.27 -12.07 6.81
N ALA A 17 12.03 -11.61 6.63
CA ALA A 17 11.14 -11.24 7.73
C ALA A 17 9.66 -11.64 7.47
N HIS A 18 9.38 -12.49 6.48
CA HIS A 18 8.00 -12.77 6.05
C HIS A 18 7.15 -13.48 7.11
N GLY A 19 7.76 -14.35 7.93
CA GLY A 19 7.06 -15.10 8.98
C GLY A 19 7.38 -14.67 10.41
N ASN A 20 8.50 -13.96 10.63
CA ASN A 20 8.94 -13.53 11.95
C ASN A 20 9.93 -12.35 11.85
N GLY A 21 9.57 -11.21 12.41
CA GLY A 21 10.41 -10.01 12.43
C GLY A 21 11.71 -10.17 13.22
N ALA A 22 11.82 -11.17 14.11
CA ALA A 22 13.04 -11.45 14.88
C ALA A 22 14.25 -11.78 14.00
N PHE A 23 14.04 -12.19 12.74
CA PHE A 23 15.11 -12.50 11.80
C PHE A 23 15.63 -11.29 11.01
N LEU A 24 15.03 -10.11 11.17
CA LEU A 24 15.39 -8.92 10.40
C LEU A 24 16.90 -8.63 10.48
N TYR A 25 17.46 -8.65 11.69
CA TYR A 25 18.87 -8.35 11.94
C TYR A 25 19.85 -9.38 11.38
N LYS A 26 19.38 -10.57 10.97
CA LYS A 26 20.27 -11.63 10.42
C LYS A 26 20.92 -11.20 9.11
N ALA A 27 20.29 -10.30 8.35
CA ALA A 27 20.87 -9.80 7.10
C ALA A 27 21.72 -8.54 7.26
N ASP A 28 21.72 -7.87 8.41
CA ASP A 28 22.36 -6.56 8.56
C ASP A 28 23.83 -6.58 8.16
N TYR A 29 24.61 -7.55 8.67
CA TYR A 29 26.03 -7.66 8.34
C TYR A 29 26.26 -8.06 6.87
N THR A 30 25.36 -8.89 6.30
CA THR A 30 25.41 -9.28 4.90
C THR A 30 25.14 -8.09 3.98
N LEU A 31 24.11 -7.30 4.27
CA LEU A 31 23.75 -6.08 3.55
C LEU A 31 24.86 -5.02 3.68
N TYR A 32 25.34 -4.79 4.90
CA TYR A 32 26.47 -3.90 5.16
C TYR A 32 27.69 -4.29 4.32
N ASN A 33 28.09 -5.56 4.35
CA ASN A 33 29.23 -6.05 3.59
C ASN A 33 29.02 -5.91 2.08
N PHE A 34 27.81 -6.18 1.58
CA PHE A 34 27.49 -5.99 0.17
C PHE A 34 27.71 -4.53 -0.25
N PHE A 35 27.11 -3.57 0.46
CA PHE A 35 27.24 -2.15 0.12
C PHE A 35 28.67 -1.65 0.34
N PHE A 36 29.35 -2.08 1.40
CA PHE A 36 30.72 -1.68 1.70
C PHE A 36 31.70 -2.16 0.62
N LYS A 37 31.65 -3.45 0.24
CA LYS A 37 32.52 -4.01 -0.81
C LYS A 37 32.27 -3.36 -2.17
N ASN A 38 31.01 -3.02 -2.47
CA ASN A 38 30.61 -2.44 -3.77
C ASN A 38 30.58 -0.90 -3.80
N ARG A 39 30.99 -0.22 -2.74
CA ARG A 39 30.84 1.25 -2.57
C ARG A 39 31.44 2.08 -3.71
N ASN A 40 32.53 1.62 -4.32
CA ASN A 40 33.17 2.33 -5.44
C ASN A 40 32.36 2.15 -6.73
N ALA A 41 31.92 0.93 -7.03
CA ALA A 41 31.08 0.63 -8.18
C ALA A 41 29.70 1.32 -8.11
N LEU A 42 29.17 1.48 -6.89
CA LEU A 42 27.88 2.15 -6.62
C LEU A 42 27.99 3.67 -6.42
N SER A 43 29.20 4.23 -6.47
CA SER A 43 29.44 5.63 -6.08
C SER A 43 28.72 6.66 -6.98
N ASN A 44 28.37 6.28 -8.21
CA ASN A 44 27.62 7.11 -9.16
C ASN A 44 26.18 6.60 -9.38
N SER A 45 25.64 5.79 -8.46
CA SER A 45 24.30 5.20 -8.57
C SER A 45 23.32 5.86 -7.61
N PHE A 46 22.07 5.97 -8.04
CA PHE A 46 20.95 6.06 -7.09
C PHE A 46 20.67 4.66 -6.54
N ILE A 47 20.43 4.56 -5.24
CA ILE A 47 20.03 3.31 -4.59
C ILE A 47 18.75 3.59 -3.81
N PHE A 48 17.72 2.78 -4.07
CA PHE A 48 16.46 2.80 -3.34
C PHE A 48 16.38 1.49 -2.57
N PHE A 49 16.39 1.58 -1.23
CA PHE A 49 16.25 0.44 -0.34
C PHE A 49 14.95 0.61 0.44
N PHE A 50 13.96 -0.22 0.15
CA PHE A 50 12.60 -0.03 0.66
C PHE A 50 11.89 -1.36 0.88
N GLY A 51 10.88 -1.35 1.75
CA GLY A 51 9.91 -2.43 1.90
C GLY A 51 8.66 -2.16 1.08
N ASP A 52 7.92 -3.21 0.75
CA ASP A 52 6.60 -3.09 0.14
C ASP A 52 5.49 -2.86 1.18
N HIS A 53 5.66 -3.40 2.38
CA HIS A 53 4.85 -3.15 3.57
C HIS A 53 5.65 -3.39 4.87
N GLY A 54 5.12 -2.94 6.02
CA GLY A 54 5.60 -3.36 7.34
C GLY A 54 5.09 -4.76 7.74
N ALA A 55 5.22 -5.15 9.00
CA ALA A 55 4.77 -6.48 9.47
C ALA A 55 3.25 -6.66 9.31
N ARG A 56 2.82 -7.50 8.34
CA ARG A 56 1.41 -7.70 7.97
C ARG A 56 0.71 -8.83 8.72
N PHE A 57 1.47 -9.82 9.18
CA PHE A 57 0.96 -10.98 9.90
C PHE A 57 1.61 -11.09 11.28
N GLY A 58 1.10 -11.99 12.12
CA GLY A 58 1.62 -12.20 13.48
C GLY A 58 1.01 -11.26 14.52
N ASN A 59 1.55 -11.31 15.74
CA ASN A 59 1.04 -10.52 16.86
C ASN A 59 1.46 -9.05 16.74
N GLU A 60 2.61 -8.80 16.13
CA GLU A 60 3.18 -7.48 15.86
C GLU A 60 2.19 -6.64 15.02
N ALA A 61 1.68 -7.24 13.94
CA ALA A 61 0.71 -6.63 13.03
C ALA A 61 -0.63 -6.26 13.69
N ARG A 62 -0.98 -6.90 14.82
CA ARG A 62 -2.26 -6.70 15.52
C ARG A 62 -2.24 -5.56 16.53
N THR A 63 -1.07 -4.96 16.76
CA THR A 63 -0.92 -3.77 17.63
C THR A 63 -1.27 -2.49 16.87
N ASP A 64 -1.61 -1.41 17.56
CA ASP A 64 -1.84 -0.09 16.94
C ASP A 64 -0.60 0.43 16.18
N PHE A 65 0.59 0.11 16.71
CA PHE A 65 1.86 0.40 16.05
C PHE A 65 2.03 -0.43 14.78
N GLY A 66 1.81 -1.74 14.86
CA GLY A 66 1.89 -2.63 13.69
C GLY A 66 0.90 -2.29 12.59
N TYR A 67 -0.30 -1.80 12.92
CA TYR A 67 -1.25 -1.29 11.93
C TYR A 67 -0.70 -0.07 11.17
N SER A 68 0.04 0.80 11.86
CA SER A 68 0.68 1.96 11.25
C SER A 68 1.84 1.54 10.35
N GLU A 69 2.70 0.63 10.83
CA GLU A 69 3.85 0.12 10.08
C GLU A 69 3.46 -0.66 8.82
N GLN A 70 2.37 -1.44 8.85
CA GLN A 70 1.83 -2.11 7.66
C GLN A 70 1.60 -1.18 6.49
N ASN A 71 1.21 0.07 6.78
CA ASN A 71 0.86 1.08 5.81
C ASN A 71 1.97 2.13 5.61
N ASN A 72 3.07 2.03 6.35
CA ASN A 72 4.20 2.96 6.32
C ASN A 72 5.52 2.22 6.01
N PRO A 73 5.67 1.68 4.79
CA PRO A 73 6.87 0.95 4.42
C PRO A 73 8.13 1.83 4.52
N PHE A 74 9.21 1.24 5.00
CA PHE A 74 10.52 1.89 5.07
C PHE A 74 11.02 2.27 3.68
N LEU A 75 11.65 3.44 3.54
CA LEU A 75 12.33 3.89 2.33
C LEU A 75 13.64 4.62 2.70
N TYR A 76 14.73 4.18 2.11
CA TYR A 76 16.03 4.84 2.17
C TYR A 76 16.53 5.10 0.76
N VAL A 77 16.95 6.34 0.49
CA VAL A 77 17.44 6.77 -0.83
C VAL A 77 18.89 7.23 -0.70
N VAL A 78 19.78 6.58 -1.42
CA VAL A 78 21.18 7.00 -1.57
C VAL A 78 21.32 7.72 -2.90
N THR A 79 21.91 8.91 -2.88
CA THR A 79 22.23 9.68 -4.08
C THR A 79 23.69 9.44 -4.52
N PRO A 80 23.97 9.52 -5.84
CA PRO A 80 25.33 9.53 -6.37
C PRO A 80 26.22 10.54 -5.64
N LYS A 81 27.48 10.19 -5.36
CA LYS A 81 28.40 11.06 -4.60
C LYS A 81 28.46 12.49 -5.14
N ARG A 82 28.49 12.64 -6.47
CA ARG A 82 28.53 13.96 -7.15
C ARG A 82 27.30 14.83 -6.91
N LEU A 83 26.17 14.26 -6.49
CA LEU A 83 24.92 14.98 -6.26
C LEU A 83 24.68 15.33 -4.78
N ARG A 84 25.48 14.80 -3.85
CA ARG A 84 25.24 14.93 -2.39
C ARG A 84 25.35 16.36 -1.86
N ASN A 85 26.10 17.22 -2.55
CA ASN A 85 26.28 18.63 -2.21
C ASN A 85 25.62 19.54 -3.27
N THR A 86 24.45 19.16 -3.77
CA THR A 86 23.74 19.88 -4.84
C THR A 86 22.28 20.12 -4.46
N LYS A 87 21.60 21.00 -5.20
CA LYS A 87 20.17 21.27 -5.05
C LYS A 87 19.29 20.02 -5.14
N ILE A 88 19.73 18.97 -5.83
CA ILE A 88 19.00 17.69 -5.90
C ILE A 88 18.95 17.02 -4.53
N MET A 89 20.07 16.99 -3.79
CA MET A 89 20.10 16.41 -2.45
C MET A 89 19.30 17.25 -1.47
N GLU A 90 19.43 18.58 -1.53
CA GLU A 90 18.63 19.50 -0.72
C GLU A 90 17.12 19.29 -0.95
N GLN A 91 16.70 19.18 -2.21
CA GLN A 91 15.30 18.96 -2.57
C GLN A 91 14.80 17.58 -2.11
N LEU A 92 15.61 16.54 -2.25
CA LEU A 92 15.29 15.21 -1.77
C LEU A 92 15.11 15.19 -0.25
N GLN A 93 15.96 15.89 0.51
CA GLN A 93 15.86 16.04 1.97
C GLN A 93 14.65 16.86 2.40
N GLN A 94 14.23 17.85 1.62
CA GLN A 94 12.98 18.57 1.86
C GLN A 94 11.78 17.64 1.66
N ASN A 95 11.77 16.91 0.55
CA ASN A 95 10.68 15.99 0.20
C ASN A 95 10.61 14.78 1.14
N SER A 96 11.71 14.37 1.79
CA SER A 96 11.70 13.26 2.75
C SER A 96 10.91 13.55 4.03
N LYS A 97 10.46 14.80 4.23
CA LYS A 97 9.62 15.23 5.37
C LYS A 97 8.13 15.27 5.02
N GLU A 98 7.77 14.89 3.79
CA GLU A 98 6.41 14.89 3.28
C GLU A 98 5.87 13.46 3.12
N LEU A 99 4.55 13.32 2.98
CA LEU A 99 3.93 12.03 2.69
C LEU A 99 4.27 11.56 1.26
N ILE A 100 4.95 10.42 1.14
CA ILE A 100 5.42 9.84 -0.12
C ILE A 100 4.65 8.55 -0.44
N THR A 101 4.46 8.26 -1.72
CA THR A 101 3.88 7.01 -2.21
C THR A 101 4.81 6.32 -3.21
N HIS A 102 4.58 5.04 -3.47
CA HIS A 102 5.28 4.31 -4.53
C HIS A 102 5.08 4.94 -5.93
N HIS A 103 4.01 5.71 -6.15
CA HIS A 103 3.85 6.47 -7.39
C HIS A 103 4.87 7.60 -7.54
N ASP A 104 5.28 8.23 -6.43
CA ASP A 104 6.35 9.23 -6.44
C ASP A 104 7.70 8.57 -6.74
N LEU A 105 7.95 7.36 -6.23
CA LEU A 105 9.14 6.58 -6.62
C LEU A 105 9.15 6.26 -8.12
N HIS A 106 8.03 5.81 -8.67
CA HIS A 106 7.91 5.60 -10.11
C HIS A 106 8.18 6.89 -10.91
N ALA A 107 7.61 8.03 -10.49
CA ALA A 107 7.89 9.33 -11.12
C ALA A 107 9.36 9.74 -11.00
N THR A 108 9.99 9.45 -9.85
CA THR A 108 11.41 9.71 -9.59
C THR A 108 12.32 8.90 -10.51
N LEU A 109 12.04 7.61 -10.69
CA LEU A 109 12.80 6.74 -11.59
C LEU A 109 12.71 7.21 -13.04
N LYS A 110 11.52 7.65 -13.49
CA LYS A 110 11.36 8.25 -14.82
C LYS A 110 12.11 9.56 -14.97
N ASP A 111 12.10 10.42 -13.95
CA ASP A 111 12.85 11.69 -13.96
C ASP A 111 14.36 11.43 -14.08
N ILE A 112 14.88 10.47 -13.30
CA ILE A 112 16.28 10.03 -13.36
C ILE A 112 16.65 9.49 -14.75
N LEU A 113 15.77 8.71 -15.37
CA LEU A 113 16.06 8.03 -16.63
C LEU A 113 15.94 8.98 -17.84
N TYR A 114 14.89 9.80 -17.89
CA TYR A 114 14.51 10.50 -19.12
C TYR A 114 14.78 12.00 -19.11
N ILE A 115 14.87 12.65 -17.94
CA ILE A 115 14.81 14.12 -17.87
C ILE A 115 16.02 14.72 -17.17
N GLN A 116 16.30 14.32 -15.93
CA GLN A 116 17.45 14.85 -15.18
C GLN A 116 18.79 14.76 -15.94
N PRO A 117 19.09 13.71 -16.73
CA PRO A 117 20.34 13.63 -17.49
C PRO A 117 20.56 14.81 -18.46
N THR A 118 19.52 15.34 -19.09
CA THR A 118 19.66 16.46 -20.05
C THR A 118 20.04 17.78 -19.38
N SER A 119 19.65 17.95 -18.11
CA SER A 119 20.01 19.10 -17.28
C SER A 119 21.25 18.89 -16.40
N ASN A 120 21.92 17.73 -16.55
CA ASN A 120 22.97 17.26 -15.64
C ASN A 120 22.56 17.31 -14.16
N PHE A 121 21.31 16.92 -13.86
CA PHE A 121 20.78 16.85 -12.50
C PHE A 121 20.81 18.21 -11.77
N THR A 122 20.34 19.27 -12.42
CA THR A 122 20.27 20.62 -11.81
C THR A 122 18.83 21.13 -11.64
N GLU A 123 17.87 20.54 -12.34
CA GLU A 123 16.47 20.96 -12.31
C GLU A 123 15.72 20.40 -11.10
N VAL A 124 15.17 21.30 -10.28
CA VAL A 124 14.36 20.96 -9.10
C VAL A 124 12.93 21.51 -9.17
N GLU A 125 12.56 22.25 -10.21
CA GLU A 125 11.21 22.81 -10.30
C GLU A 125 10.15 21.73 -10.59
N PHE A 126 8.92 21.98 -10.10
CA PHE A 126 7.78 21.07 -10.26
C PHE A 126 7.57 20.70 -11.74
N LYS A 127 7.35 19.40 -11.99
CA LYS A 127 7.13 18.88 -13.34
C LYS A 127 6.09 17.77 -13.34
N ILE A 128 5.24 17.80 -14.36
CA ILE A 128 4.25 16.78 -14.67
C ILE A 128 4.89 15.75 -15.60
N PHE A 129 4.89 14.47 -15.21
CA PHE A 129 5.48 13.37 -16.01
C PHE A 129 4.43 12.52 -16.72
N ASP A 130 3.18 12.52 -16.25
CA ASP A 130 2.07 11.73 -16.79
C ASP A 130 0.82 12.60 -16.86
N LYS A 131 -0.05 12.36 -17.84
CA LYS A 131 -1.38 12.98 -17.93
C LYS A 131 -2.20 12.73 -16.66
N ASN A 132 -2.10 11.50 -16.13
CA ASN A 132 -2.72 11.10 -14.87
C ASN A 132 -1.67 11.26 -13.76
N LEU A 133 -1.59 12.45 -13.16
CA LEU A 133 -0.68 12.81 -12.07
C LEU A 133 -0.84 11.90 -10.83
N ARG A 134 -0.29 10.68 -10.88
CA ARG A 134 -0.32 9.72 -9.77
C ARG A 134 0.80 9.96 -8.76
N GLY A 135 1.92 10.53 -9.20
CA GLY A 135 3.08 10.81 -8.33
C GLY A 135 3.93 11.95 -8.87
N SER A 136 4.82 12.45 -8.01
CA SER A 136 5.77 13.52 -8.31
C SER A 136 7.19 13.05 -7.99
N SER A 137 8.17 13.41 -8.82
CA SER A 137 9.58 13.06 -8.58
C SER A 137 10.05 13.63 -7.25
N LEU A 138 10.73 12.81 -6.44
CA LEU A 138 11.35 13.21 -5.19
C LEU A 138 12.56 14.15 -5.39
N LEU A 139 13.07 14.27 -6.62
CA LEU A 139 14.17 15.18 -6.97
C LEU A 139 13.67 16.60 -7.32
N ARG A 140 12.36 16.82 -7.34
CA ARG A 140 11.72 18.09 -7.71
C ARG A 140 10.79 18.58 -6.60
N ARG A 141 10.55 19.88 -6.55
CA ARG A 141 9.54 20.50 -5.70
C ARG A 141 8.19 19.88 -6.00
N PHE A 142 7.44 19.57 -4.95
CA PHE A 142 6.04 19.23 -5.10
C PHE A 142 5.21 20.46 -5.50
N GLN A 143 4.02 20.21 -6.03
CA GLN A 143 3.14 21.25 -6.53
C GLN A 143 2.83 22.27 -5.43
N ALA A 144 3.14 23.54 -5.69
CA ALA A 144 2.85 24.64 -4.77
C ALA A 144 1.35 24.72 -4.46
N GLY A 145 1.01 25.03 -3.20
CA GLY A 145 -0.36 25.15 -2.73
C GLY A 145 -1.12 23.82 -2.58
N LYS A 146 -0.54 22.68 -2.98
CA LYS A 146 -1.19 21.36 -2.86
C LYS A 146 -0.58 20.55 -1.72
N ARG A 147 -1.20 20.64 -0.54
CA ARG A 147 -0.80 19.84 0.63
C ARG A 147 -0.88 18.35 0.32
N ARG A 148 0.14 17.58 0.69
CA ARG A 148 0.19 16.13 0.53
C ARG A 148 -0.49 15.43 1.72
N ASN A 149 -1.55 14.68 1.45
CA ASN A 149 -2.30 13.89 2.43
C ASN A 149 -3.14 12.82 1.69
N CYS A 150 -3.83 11.95 2.44
CA CYS A 150 -4.64 10.87 1.84
C CYS A 150 -5.82 11.33 0.97
N LYS A 151 -6.22 12.62 1.01
CA LYS A 151 -7.24 13.17 0.11
C LYS A 151 -6.64 13.66 -1.21
N THR A 152 -5.37 14.08 -1.22
CA THR A 152 -4.72 14.69 -2.38
C THR A 152 -3.77 13.76 -3.14
N LEU A 153 -3.36 12.68 -2.49
CA LEU A 153 -2.57 11.59 -3.05
C LEU A 153 -3.45 10.38 -3.33
N PRO A 154 -3.09 9.52 -4.30
CA PRO A 154 -3.85 8.32 -4.64
C PRO A 154 -3.64 7.20 -3.59
N ILE A 155 -3.96 7.48 -2.33
CA ILE A 155 -3.87 6.55 -1.20
C ILE A 155 -5.29 6.12 -0.85
N PRO A 156 -5.66 4.85 -1.05
CA PRO A 156 -6.94 4.33 -0.57
C PRO A 156 -7.15 4.56 0.93
N LEU A 157 -8.37 4.84 1.36
CA LEU A 157 -8.68 5.25 2.73
C LEU A 157 -8.18 4.23 3.78
N GLN A 158 -8.26 2.93 3.46
CA GLN A 158 -7.78 1.85 4.32
C GLN A 158 -6.27 1.83 4.55
N PHE A 159 -5.48 2.46 3.66
CA PHE A 159 -4.02 2.55 3.74
C PHE A 159 -3.56 3.93 4.22
N CYS A 160 -4.49 4.80 4.62
CA CYS A 160 -4.14 6.09 5.18
C CYS A 160 -3.60 5.92 6.61
N ILE A 161 -2.34 6.32 6.82
CA ILE A 161 -1.64 6.18 8.12
C ILE A 161 -2.20 7.16 9.17
N CYS A 162 -2.80 8.28 8.74
CA CYS A 162 -3.36 9.27 9.67
C CYS A 162 -4.49 8.66 10.51
N GLN A 163 -4.28 8.61 11.82
CA GLN A 163 -5.20 7.99 12.77
C GLN A 163 -6.39 8.90 13.03
N TYR A 164 -7.43 8.76 12.21
CA TYR A 164 -8.76 9.18 12.63
C TYR A 164 -9.18 8.33 13.80
N LYS A 165 -9.63 8.95 14.89
CA LYS A 165 -10.23 8.25 16.01
C LYS A 165 -11.44 7.47 15.51
N LYS A 166 -11.55 6.24 16.01
CA LYS A 166 -12.66 5.34 15.72
C LYS A 166 -13.30 4.91 17.03
N ARG A 167 -14.60 4.67 16.99
CA ARG A 167 -15.34 4.03 18.09
C ARG A 167 -15.94 2.71 17.62
N ASN A 168 -16.02 1.73 18.52
CA ASN A 168 -16.70 0.48 18.21
C ASN A 168 -18.18 0.74 17.91
N VAL A 169 -18.71 0.08 16.88
CA VAL A 169 -20.15 0.05 16.63
C VAL A 169 -20.76 -1.00 17.54
N THR A 170 -21.61 -0.56 18.48
CA THR A 170 -22.28 -1.43 19.45
C THR A 170 -23.67 -1.89 19.00
N ASP A 171 -24.27 -1.21 18.03
CA ASP A 171 -25.54 -1.60 17.42
C ASP A 171 -25.35 -2.85 16.56
N GLU A 172 -25.91 -3.97 17.01
CA GLU A 172 -25.85 -5.26 16.32
C GLU A 172 -26.57 -5.24 14.96
N ALA A 173 -27.70 -4.56 14.84
CA ALA A 173 -28.43 -4.48 13.58
C ALA A 173 -27.63 -3.71 12.53
N LEU A 174 -26.96 -2.62 12.93
CA LEU A 174 -26.04 -1.89 12.06
C LEU A 174 -24.83 -2.74 11.67
N LYS A 175 -24.20 -3.46 12.62
CA LYS A 175 -23.09 -4.37 12.32
C LYS A 175 -23.48 -5.43 11.29
N GLN A 176 -24.62 -6.09 11.48
CA GLN A 176 -25.14 -7.09 10.54
C GLN A 176 -25.43 -6.48 9.16
N THR A 177 -26.03 -5.29 9.11
CA THR A 177 -26.29 -4.57 7.85
C THR A 177 -24.99 -4.30 7.08
N LEU A 178 -23.95 -3.81 7.77
CA LEU A 178 -22.64 -3.53 7.19
C LEU A 178 -21.94 -4.81 6.71
N GLY A 179 -21.98 -5.88 7.51
CA GLY A 179 -21.39 -7.18 7.17
C GLY A 179 -22.05 -7.81 5.95
N GLN A 180 -23.39 -7.81 5.90
CA GLN A 180 -24.16 -8.34 4.76
C GLN A 180 -23.89 -7.56 3.48
N PHE A 181 -23.80 -6.23 3.59
CA PHE A 181 -23.39 -5.41 2.47
C PHE A 181 -21.97 -5.77 1.98
N ALA A 182 -21.00 -5.94 2.90
CA ALA A 182 -19.62 -6.25 2.55
C ALA A 182 -19.48 -7.61 1.83
N VAL A 183 -20.12 -8.68 2.33
CA VAL A 183 -20.07 -10.01 1.67
C VAL A 183 -20.75 -9.98 0.30
N LYS A 184 -21.88 -9.27 0.16
CA LYS A 184 -22.55 -9.10 -1.13
C LYS A 184 -21.63 -8.40 -2.14
N GLN A 185 -20.93 -7.36 -1.70
CA GLN A 185 -19.98 -6.66 -2.57
C GLN A 185 -18.76 -7.53 -2.95
N LEU A 186 -18.27 -8.39 -2.04
CA LEU A 186 -17.21 -9.34 -2.36
C LEU A 186 -17.67 -10.39 -3.39
N ALA A 187 -18.88 -10.91 -3.23
CA ALA A 187 -19.48 -11.84 -4.20
C ALA A 187 -19.64 -11.18 -5.59
N LEU A 188 -20.16 -9.94 -5.64
CA LEU A 188 -20.28 -9.16 -6.87
C LEU A 188 -18.91 -8.87 -7.52
N PHE A 189 -17.87 -8.67 -6.71
CA PHE A 189 -16.52 -8.52 -7.22
C PHE A 189 -16.06 -9.81 -7.93
N LEU A 190 -16.22 -10.98 -7.31
CA LEU A 190 -15.87 -12.27 -7.93
C LEU A 190 -16.69 -12.56 -9.20
N GLU A 191 -17.96 -12.16 -9.22
CA GLU A 191 -18.84 -12.28 -10.40
C GLU A 191 -18.33 -11.44 -11.57
N LYS A 192 -18.00 -10.16 -11.33
CA LYS A 192 -17.43 -9.28 -12.36
C LYS A 192 -16.11 -9.79 -12.94
N GLN A 193 -15.40 -10.62 -12.18
CA GLN A 193 -14.13 -11.25 -12.58
C GLN A 193 -14.34 -12.65 -13.18
N ASN A 194 -15.58 -13.09 -13.40
CA ASN A 194 -15.93 -14.42 -13.89
C ASN A 194 -15.30 -15.57 -13.07
N ALA A 195 -15.18 -15.37 -11.75
CA ALA A 195 -14.56 -16.33 -10.84
C ALA A 195 -15.57 -17.22 -10.09
N THR A 196 -16.86 -16.85 -10.08
CA THR A 196 -17.90 -17.49 -9.25
C THR A 196 -18.08 -18.99 -9.50
N SER A 197 -17.82 -19.47 -10.72
CA SER A 197 -17.93 -20.90 -11.05
C SER A 197 -16.85 -21.75 -10.39
N ARG A 198 -15.69 -21.17 -10.11
CA ARG A 198 -14.53 -21.83 -9.51
C ARG A 198 -14.46 -21.62 -7.99
N CYS A 199 -15.05 -20.54 -7.49
CA CYS A 199 -14.97 -20.17 -6.07
C CYS A 199 -16.19 -20.65 -5.26
N GLU A 200 -15.93 -21.07 -4.03
CA GLU A 200 -16.96 -21.32 -3.02
C GLU A 200 -17.82 -20.08 -2.75
N GLU A 201 -19.05 -20.31 -2.29
CA GLU A 201 -20.03 -19.26 -2.04
C GLU A 201 -19.62 -18.37 -0.84
N ILE A 202 -19.73 -17.05 -1.00
CA ILE A 202 -19.39 -16.08 0.04
C ILE A 202 -20.62 -15.83 0.95
N LYS A 203 -20.55 -16.29 2.20
CA LYS A 203 -21.57 -16.07 3.24
C LYS A 203 -20.97 -15.42 4.46
N LEU A 204 -21.69 -14.49 5.09
CA LEU A 204 -21.25 -13.85 6.32
C LEU A 204 -21.26 -14.86 7.48
N HIS A 205 -20.17 -14.93 8.22
CA HIS A 205 -20.08 -15.66 9.48
C HIS A 205 -20.05 -14.71 10.67
N GLU A 206 -19.09 -13.78 10.68
CA GLU A 206 -18.89 -12.81 11.76
C GLU A 206 -18.61 -11.42 11.19
N VAL A 207 -18.94 -10.39 11.96
CA VAL A 207 -18.65 -8.99 11.60
C VAL A 207 -18.31 -8.16 12.83
N THR A 208 -17.29 -7.34 12.68
CA THR A 208 -16.99 -6.22 13.58
C THR A 208 -16.91 -4.94 12.77
N ALA A 209 -17.27 -3.82 13.41
CA ALA A 209 -17.22 -2.53 12.76
C ALA A 209 -16.76 -1.45 13.74
N LYS A 210 -15.96 -0.51 13.23
CA LYS A 210 -15.58 0.72 13.91
C LYS A 210 -16.02 1.92 13.08
N GLN A 211 -16.66 2.90 13.71
CA GLN A 211 -17.07 4.14 13.06
C GLN A 211 -15.99 5.21 13.22
N TYR A 212 -15.58 5.84 12.13
CA TYR A 212 -14.70 7.01 12.15
C TYR A 212 -15.43 8.22 12.74
N LEU A 213 -14.76 8.99 13.61
CA LEU A 213 -15.36 10.18 14.21
C LEU A 213 -15.39 11.35 13.21
N SER A 214 -16.58 11.91 12.99
CA SER A 214 -16.86 12.94 11.97
C SER A 214 -16.12 14.26 12.19
N THR A 215 -15.79 14.61 13.44
CA THR A 215 -15.05 15.84 13.78
C THR A 215 -13.63 15.86 13.24
N GLU A 216 -13.06 14.69 12.91
CA GLU A 216 -11.68 14.56 12.43
C GLU A 216 -11.61 14.30 10.92
N MET A 217 -12.66 13.73 10.33
CA MET A 217 -12.82 13.71 8.89
C MET A 217 -13.56 14.98 8.49
N ASN A 218 -12.85 16.08 8.14
CA ASN A 218 -13.41 17.35 7.64
C ASN A 218 -14.56 17.14 6.61
N ASN A 219 -15.76 16.85 7.09
CA ASN A 219 -16.92 16.47 6.31
C ASN A 219 -17.99 17.50 6.62
N VAL A 220 -18.38 18.15 5.54
CA VAL A 220 -19.24 19.32 5.47
C VAL A 220 -20.72 18.95 5.71
N ASN A 221 -21.04 17.68 6.04
CA ASN A 221 -22.41 17.21 6.28
C ASN A 221 -22.49 16.21 7.44
N ASN A 222 -23.31 16.52 8.46
CA ASN A 222 -23.63 15.65 9.60
C ASN A 222 -24.36 14.34 9.24
N ARG A 223 -24.59 14.05 7.95
CA ARG A 223 -25.36 12.90 7.46
C ARG A 223 -24.51 11.78 6.83
N THR A 224 -23.19 11.95 6.79
CA THR A 224 -22.27 10.97 6.20
C THR A 224 -21.45 10.30 7.29
N ASN A 225 -21.50 8.97 7.34
CA ASN A 225 -20.77 8.16 8.30
C ASN A 225 -19.81 7.24 7.56
N PHE A 226 -18.64 7.01 8.16
CA PHE A 226 -17.60 6.16 7.61
C PHE A 226 -17.37 5.02 8.60
N PHE A 227 -17.24 3.80 8.09
CA PHE A 227 -17.04 2.61 8.88
C PHE A 227 -15.84 1.84 8.35
N GLU A 228 -15.01 1.34 9.26
CA GLU A 228 -14.09 0.25 8.99
C GLU A 228 -14.81 -1.04 9.36
N VAL A 229 -14.97 -1.93 8.39
CA VAL A 229 -15.70 -3.19 8.57
C VAL A 229 -14.74 -4.34 8.35
N ILE A 230 -14.66 -5.21 9.35
CA ILE A 230 -13.93 -6.48 9.28
C ILE A 230 -14.96 -7.59 9.37
N PHE A 231 -14.98 -8.48 8.39
CA PHE A 231 -15.92 -9.59 8.34
C PHE A 231 -15.20 -10.92 8.05
N VAL A 232 -15.77 -11.99 8.59
CA VAL A 232 -15.33 -13.36 8.37
C VAL A 232 -16.35 -14.06 7.47
N VAL A 233 -15.87 -14.75 6.45
CA VAL A 233 -16.67 -15.56 5.54
C VAL A 233 -16.81 -16.98 6.10
N ALA A 234 -18.01 -17.53 6.05
CA ALA A 234 -18.31 -18.87 6.54
C ALA A 234 -17.60 -19.96 5.72
N ALA A 235 -17.46 -21.15 6.32
CA ALA A 235 -17.05 -22.34 5.58
C ALA A 235 -18.10 -22.70 4.48
N PRO A 236 -17.67 -23.25 3.33
CA PRO A 236 -16.30 -23.67 3.00
C PRO A 236 -15.38 -22.55 2.50
N ALA A 237 -15.93 -21.41 2.05
CA ALA A 237 -15.14 -20.33 1.45
C ALA A 237 -14.07 -19.79 2.40
N LYS A 238 -14.42 -19.52 3.66
CA LYS A 238 -13.51 -18.98 4.70
C LYS A 238 -12.82 -17.66 4.32
N GLY A 239 -12.41 -16.93 5.34
CA GLY A 239 -11.50 -15.80 5.20
C GLY A 239 -11.94 -14.54 5.89
N MET A 240 -10.95 -13.74 6.27
CA MET A 240 -11.12 -12.51 7.03
C MET A 240 -10.75 -11.32 6.16
N PHE A 241 -11.70 -10.42 5.94
CA PHE A 241 -11.54 -9.29 5.04
C PHE A 241 -11.85 -7.98 5.74
N GLN A 242 -11.15 -6.93 5.32
CA GLN A 242 -11.38 -5.55 5.73
C GLN A 242 -11.78 -4.70 4.53
N ILE A 243 -12.78 -3.84 4.73
CA ILE A 243 -13.19 -2.86 3.73
C ILE A 243 -13.80 -1.62 4.42
N PRO A 244 -13.51 -0.39 3.96
CA PRO A 244 -14.20 0.79 4.44
C PRO A 244 -15.54 0.97 3.72
N ILE A 245 -16.57 1.33 4.47
CA ILE A 245 -17.93 1.56 3.97
C ILE A 245 -18.38 2.98 4.34
N ARG A 246 -18.91 3.70 3.34
CA ARG A 246 -19.60 4.97 3.53
C ARG A 246 -21.09 4.70 3.71
N ARG A 247 -21.72 5.37 4.67
CA ARG A 247 -23.18 5.50 4.75
C ARG A 247 -23.57 6.95 4.56
N GLU A 248 -24.30 7.24 3.49
CA GLU A 248 -24.77 8.58 3.15
C GLU A 248 -26.28 8.54 2.88
N GLN A 249 -27.06 9.32 3.64
CA GLN A 249 -28.53 9.34 3.52
C GLN A 249 -29.19 7.94 3.60
N GLY A 250 -28.58 7.02 4.35
CA GLY A 250 -29.06 5.64 4.49
C GLY A 250 -28.52 4.66 3.43
N GLN A 251 -27.95 5.14 2.33
CA GLN A 251 -27.32 4.31 1.31
C GLN A 251 -25.89 3.91 1.72
N LEU A 252 -25.49 2.70 1.36
CA LEU A 252 -24.16 2.16 1.63
C LEU A 252 -23.33 2.07 0.35
N ASP A 253 -22.09 2.55 0.41
CA ASP A 253 -21.11 2.46 -0.67
C ASP A 253 -19.77 1.95 -0.14
N LEU A 254 -19.02 1.25 -0.99
CA LEU A 254 -17.62 0.97 -0.70
C LEU A 254 -16.77 2.23 -0.88
N ILE A 255 -15.77 2.39 -0.02
CA ILE A 255 -14.73 3.40 -0.19
C ILE A 255 -13.45 2.67 -0.55
N GLY A 256 -13.15 2.64 -1.84
CA GLY A 256 -12.00 1.93 -2.38
C GLY A 256 -12.42 0.79 -3.31
N ALA A 257 -11.45 0.30 -4.07
CA ALA A 257 -11.70 -0.64 -5.16
C ALA A 257 -11.54 -2.12 -4.74
N LEU A 258 -10.84 -2.40 -3.64
CA LEU A 258 -10.40 -3.75 -3.29
C LEU A 258 -10.55 -4.03 -1.79
N PHE A 259 -10.96 -5.27 -1.48
CA PHE A 259 -10.97 -5.82 -0.13
C PHE A 259 -9.54 -6.17 0.32
N THR A 260 -9.21 -5.91 1.58
CA THR A 260 -7.94 -6.31 2.18
C THR A 260 -8.11 -7.66 2.86
N ARG A 261 -7.40 -8.70 2.40
CA ARG A 261 -7.37 -10.02 3.06
C ARG A 261 -6.41 -9.97 4.26
N LEU A 262 -6.95 -10.23 5.46
CA LEU A 262 -6.24 -10.09 6.74
C LEU A 262 -5.60 -11.39 7.26
N ASP A 263 -6.05 -12.54 6.78
CA ASP A 263 -5.54 -13.86 7.14
C ASP A 263 -4.83 -14.56 5.97
N TRP A 264 -4.08 -15.60 6.29
CA TRP A 264 -3.40 -16.43 5.30
C TRP A 264 -4.43 -17.26 4.51
N TYR A 265 -4.28 -17.30 3.18
CA TYR A 265 -5.15 -18.07 2.29
C TYR A 265 -4.46 -19.28 1.64
N GLY A 266 -3.13 -19.41 1.79
CA GLY A 266 -2.37 -20.58 1.33
C GLY A 266 -2.70 -20.99 -0.10
N LYS A 267 -3.10 -22.26 -0.26
CA LYS A 267 -3.45 -22.86 -1.55
C LYS A 267 -4.94 -22.77 -1.90
N SER A 268 -5.73 -22.09 -1.07
CA SER A 268 -7.18 -22.07 -1.25
C SER A 268 -7.62 -21.47 -2.58
N GLY A 269 -6.85 -20.55 -3.17
CA GLY A 269 -7.18 -19.90 -4.43
C GLY A 269 -6.46 -20.43 -5.67
N ASP A 270 -5.82 -21.61 -5.62
CA ASP A 270 -4.89 -22.09 -6.66
C ASP A 270 -5.52 -22.31 -8.05
N CYS A 271 -6.85 -22.47 -8.12
CA CYS A 271 -7.65 -22.50 -9.35
C CYS A 271 -7.72 -21.15 -10.12
N MET A 272 -7.21 -20.07 -9.52
CA MET A 272 -7.11 -18.76 -10.15
C MET A 272 -5.73 -18.57 -10.77
N GLU A 273 -5.71 -18.30 -12.07
CA GLU A 273 -4.49 -17.87 -12.78
C GLU A 273 -4.08 -16.44 -12.37
N ASP A 274 -5.05 -15.58 -12.06
CA ASP A 274 -4.80 -14.22 -11.58
C ASP A 274 -4.45 -14.22 -10.09
N ASP A 275 -3.21 -13.86 -9.78
CA ASP A 275 -2.69 -13.75 -8.41
C ASP A 275 -3.50 -12.79 -7.52
N VAL A 276 -4.12 -11.76 -8.11
CA VAL A 276 -5.01 -10.83 -7.40
C VAL A 276 -6.28 -11.54 -6.93
N LEU A 277 -6.79 -12.51 -7.70
CA LEU A 277 -8.00 -13.25 -7.37
C LEU A 277 -7.76 -14.39 -6.37
N ARG A 278 -6.54 -14.96 -6.34
CA ARG A 278 -6.18 -16.06 -5.41
C ARG A 278 -6.50 -15.75 -3.94
N ARG A 279 -6.39 -14.49 -3.52
CA ARG A 279 -6.66 -14.07 -2.12
C ARG A 279 -8.15 -13.92 -1.78
N TYR A 280 -9.02 -13.86 -2.79
CA TYR A 280 -10.46 -13.69 -2.63
C TYR A 280 -11.23 -15.00 -2.83
N CYS A 281 -10.64 -15.95 -3.53
CA CYS A 281 -11.26 -17.22 -3.91
C CYS A 281 -10.80 -18.36 -3.00
N THR A 282 -11.75 -19.20 -2.61
CA THR A 282 -11.47 -20.57 -2.18
C THR A 282 -12.05 -21.50 -3.23
N CYS A 283 -11.22 -22.35 -3.82
CA CYS A 283 -11.58 -23.19 -4.94
C CYS A 283 -12.56 -24.28 -4.53
N ARG A 284 -13.56 -24.50 -5.38
CA ARG A 284 -14.46 -25.64 -5.27
C ARG A 284 -13.71 -26.93 -5.57
N ASN A 285 -14.14 -28.03 -4.97
CA ASN A 285 -13.60 -29.35 -5.28
C ASN A 285 -13.62 -29.61 -6.80
N GLY A 286 -12.46 -30.02 -7.35
CA GLY A 286 -12.30 -30.35 -8.78
C GLY A 286 -12.00 -29.17 -9.71
N THR A 287 -11.68 -27.98 -9.18
CA THR A 287 -11.36 -26.78 -9.99
C THR A 287 -9.90 -26.34 -9.94
N ALA A 288 -9.06 -27.03 -9.16
CA ALA A 288 -7.63 -26.78 -9.02
C ALA A 288 -6.80 -27.60 -10.01
#